data_AF-A0A813TFS2-F1
#
_entry.id   AF-A0A813TFS2-F1
#
_cell.length_a   1.000
_cell.length_b   1.000
_cell.length_c   1.000
_cell.angle_alpha   90.00
_cell.angle_beta   90.00
_cell.angle_gamma   90.00
#
_symmetry.space_group_name_H-M   'P 1'
#
loop_
_entity.id
_entity.type
_entity.pdbx_description
1 polymer ?
#
loop_
_entity_poly.entity_id
_entity_poly.type
_entity_poly.pdbx_seq_one_letter_code
_entity_poly.pdbx_strand_id
1 'polypeptide(L)'
;MKAFIALFLATLAVANGIAHPRCAMQLRAAGLSPALNVSIAHAIHSMTVQGLQLFNANANEHNTIPTVNHNLHDKEGIKVLMYAPNDPLPTDYFGFTMNMIDKILAMVGKSDDGLGKHWSSTERLVHKFHMWDLWLRLQKEVSELSPKPSSAVCKCVLDVQSNGVLKAVQWIAAHYESGTPITLLDRPVPKLVDSVSWDFWKNDLLHYYTPEALHDAAVYLHCATKDF
;
A
#
# COMPACT_ATOMS: atom_id res chain seq x y z
N MET A 1 7.81 -19.71 -60.61
CA MET A 1 8.20 -19.48 -59.20
C MET A 1 7.15 -18.61 -58.54
N LYS A 2 6.25 -19.19 -57.75
CA LYS A 2 5.34 -18.45 -56.85
C LYS A 2 5.41 -19.15 -55.49
N ALA A 3 6.03 -18.48 -54.52
CA ALA A 3 6.20 -18.97 -53.15
C ALA A 3 4.88 -18.77 -52.38
N PHE A 4 4.38 -19.84 -51.77
CA PHE A 4 3.29 -19.80 -50.81
C PHE A 4 3.87 -19.39 -49.45
N ILE A 5 3.45 -18.23 -48.94
CA ILE A 5 3.73 -17.78 -47.57
C ILE A 5 2.61 -18.36 -46.68
N ALA A 6 2.97 -19.26 -45.77
CA ALA A 6 2.08 -19.76 -44.74
C ALA A 6 1.92 -18.70 -43.64
N LEU A 7 0.69 -18.25 -43.41
CA LEU A 7 0.33 -17.30 -42.37
C LEU A 7 0.18 -18.07 -41.04
N PHE A 8 1.15 -17.92 -40.13
CA PHE A 8 1.02 -18.40 -38.76
C PHE A 8 0.10 -17.45 -37.97
N LEU A 9 -1.13 -17.90 -37.70
CA LEU A 9 -2.03 -17.29 -36.72
C LEU A 9 -1.51 -17.62 -35.32
N ALA A 10 -0.71 -16.72 -34.74
CA ALA A 10 -0.38 -16.75 -33.33
C ALA A 10 -1.62 -16.34 -32.52
N THR A 11 -2.27 -17.31 -31.90
CA THR A 11 -3.31 -17.05 -30.90
C THR A 11 -2.65 -16.42 -29.67
N LEU A 12 -2.80 -15.10 -29.52
CA LEU A 12 -2.51 -14.40 -28.27
C LEU A 12 -3.50 -14.88 -27.20
N ALA A 13 -3.04 -15.75 -26.31
CA ALA A 13 -3.73 -16.02 -25.06
C ALA A 13 -3.67 -14.76 -24.19
N VAL A 14 -4.81 -14.08 -24.04
CA VAL A 14 -4.96 -12.97 -23.08
C VAL A 14 -4.92 -13.58 -21.68
N ALA A 15 -3.81 -13.43 -20.99
CA ALA A 15 -3.66 -13.84 -19.60
C ALA A 15 -4.47 -12.91 -18.69
N ASN A 16 -5.76 -13.18 -18.55
CA ASN A 16 -6.54 -12.64 -17.45
C ASN A 16 -5.99 -13.26 -16.15
N GLY A 17 -5.45 -12.42 -15.28
CA GLY A 17 -4.98 -12.80 -13.94
C GLY A 17 -6.14 -13.30 -13.09
N ILE A 18 -6.47 -14.58 -13.24
CA ILE A 18 -7.37 -15.31 -12.34
C ILE A 18 -6.49 -15.82 -11.22
N ALA A 19 -6.63 -15.25 -10.02
CA ALA A 19 -6.13 -15.86 -8.80
C ALA A 19 -6.45 -17.36 -8.85
N HIS A 20 -5.42 -18.21 -8.75
CA HIS A 20 -5.57 -19.67 -8.89
C HIS A 20 -6.83 -20.12 -8.12
N PRO A 21 -7.80 -20.87 -8.71
CA PRO A 21 -9.13 -21.08 -8.10
C PRO A 21 -9.12 -21.57 -6.64
N ARG A 22 -8.01 -22.22 -6.24
CA ARG A 22 -7.73 -22.63 -4.87
C ARG A 22 -7.53 -21.44 -3.93
N CYS A 23 -6.81 -20.39 -4.31
CA CYS A 23 -6.58 -19.21 -3.48
C CYS A 23 -7.84 -18.38 -3.26
N ALA A 24 -8.68 -18.22 -4.28
CA ALA A 24 -9.96 -17.51 -4.09
C ALA A 24 -10.83 -18.17 -3.01
N MET A 25 -10.86 -19.51 -2.95
CA MET A 25 -11.58 -20.23 -1.88
C MET A 25 -10.89 -20.11 -0.52
N GLN A 26 -9.56 -20.20 -0.45
CA GLN A 26 -8.80 -20.08 0.80
C GLN A 26 -8.98 -18.69 1.44
N LEU A 27 -8.90 -17.62 0.63
CA LEU A 27 -9.09 -16.25 1.10
C LEU A 27 -10.52 -16.05 1.62
N ARG A 28 -11.55 -16.50 0.88
CA ARG A 28 -12.94 -16.43 1.37
C ARG A 28 -13.18 -17.23 2.64
N ALA A 29 -12.62 -18.42 2.74
CA ALA A 29 -12.75 -19.26 3.94
C ALA A 29 -12.07 -18.64 5.18
N ALA A 30 -11.05 -17.82 4.97
CA ALA A 30 -10.39 -17.04 6.02
C ALA A 30 -11.08 -15.69 6.32
N GLY A 31 -12.25 -15.44 5.72
CA GLY A 31 -13.06 -14.24 5.96
C GLY A 31 -12.55 -12.99 5.25
N LEU A 32 -11.66 -13.11 4.26
CA LEU A 32 -11.17 -11.96 3.50
C LEU A 32 -12.30 -11.43 2.61
N SER A 33 -12.42 -10.12 2.56
CA SER A 33 -13.48 -9.45 1.81
C SER A 33 -13.24 -9.54 0.29
N PRO A 34 -14.28 -9.35 -0.55
CA PRO A 34 -14.10 -9.19 -1.98
C PRO A 34 -13.24 -7.98 -2.38
N ALA A 35 -13.05 -7.01 -1.48
CA ALA A 35 -12.28 -5.79 -1.67
C ALA A 35 -10.85 -5.86 -1.07
N LEU A 36 -10.38 -7.06 -0.66
CA LEU A 36 -9.09 -7.24 0.01
C LEU A 36 -7.93 -6.57 -0.71
N ASN A 37 -7.94 -6.55 -2.05
CA ASN A 37 -6.87 -5.98 -2.85
C ASN A 37 -6.72 -4.49 -2.59
N VAL A 38 -7.83 -3.78 -2.43
CA VAL A 38 -7.89 -2.35 -2.14
C VAL A 38 -7.57 -2.09 -0.67
N SER A 39 -8.16 -2.87 0.26
CA SER A 39 -7.91 -2.75 1.70
C SER A 39 -6.42 -2.92 2.02
N ILE A 40 -5.79 -3.97 1.48
CA ILE A 40 -4.37 -4.27 1.67
C ILE A 40 -3.51 -3.21 0.98
N ALA A 41 -3.81 -2.84 -0.27
CA ALA A 41 -3.04 -1.83 -0.99
C ALA A 41 -3.01 -0.49 -0.24
N HIS A 42 -4.14 -0.07 0.34
CA HIS A 42 -4.21 1.14 1.16
C HIS A 42 -3.34 1.04 2.42
N ALA A 43 -3.26 -0.13 3.06
CA ALA A 43 -2.43 -0.31 4.25
C ALA A 43 -0.93 -0.24 3.93
N ILE A 44 -0.53 -0.64 2.72
CA ILE A 44 0.89 -0.85 2.38
C ILE A 44 1.48 0.17 1.40
N HIS A 45 0.70 1.06 0.79
CA HIS A 45 1.20 1.95 -0.28
C HIS A 45 2.28 2.93 0.16
N SER A 46 2.44 3.16 1.47
CA SER A 46 3.53 3.97 2.04
C SER A 46 4.31 3.19 3.09
N MET A 47 4.29 1.86 3.01
CA MET A 47 4.95 1.00 3.98
C MET A 47 6.46 1.22 3.98
N THR A 48 7.05 1.21 5.17
CA THR A 48 8.49 1.29 5.40
C THR A 48 8.91 0.21 6.38
N VAL A 49 10.21 -0.07 6.48
CA VAL A 49 10.75 -1.00 7.49
C VAL A 49 10.29 -0.60 8.91
N GLN A 50 10.28 0.68 9.26
CA GLN A 50 9.82 1.17 10.56
C GLN A 50 8.35 0.86 10.83
N GLY A 51 7.50 0.94 9.79
CA GLY A 51 6.10 0.51 9.89
C GLY A 51 5.99 -1.00 10.12
N LEU A 52 6.78 -1.81 9.40
CA LEU A 52 6.81 -3.26 9.57
C LEU A 52 7.31 -3.68 10.96
N GLN A 53 8.21 -2.91 11.55
CA GLN A 53 8.75 -3.15 12.90
C GLN A 53 7.69 -3.05 14.00
N LEU A 54 6.53 -2.43 13.74
CA LEU A 54 5.37 -2.51 14.64
C LEU A 54 4.81 -3.94 14.74
N PHE A 55 4.92 -4.74 13.68
CA PHE A 55 4.35 -6.08 13.60
C PHE A 55 5.37 -7.18 13.90
N ASN A 56 6.64 -6.96 13.52
CA ASN A 56 7.77 -7.81 13.91
C ASN A 56 9.03 -6.94 14.01
N ALA A 57 9.62 -6.84 15.19
CA ALA A 57 10.79 -6.00 15.45
C ALA A 57 12.03 -6.35 14.60
N ASN A 58 12.12 -7.56 14.06
CA ASN A 58 13.21 -8.01 13.18
C ASN A 58 13.00 -7.62 11.70
N ALA A 59 11.86 -7.02 11.36
CA ALA A 59 11.58 -6.57 10.00
C ALA A 59 12.68 -5.64 9.49
N ASN A 60 13.10 -5.87 8.25
CA ASN A 60 14.22 -5.19 7.61
C ASN A 60 13.99 -5.05 6.09
N GLU A 61 14.97 -4.49 5.37
CA GLU A 61 14.88 -4.20 3.93
C GLU A 61 14.71 -5.45 3.06
N HIS A 62 15.06 -6.64 3.56
CA HIS A 62 14.84 -7.92 2.87
C HIS A 62 13.40 -8.40 3.05
N ASN A 63 12.45 -7.64 2.52
CA ASN A 63 11.04 -7.97 2.55
C ASN A 63 10.45 -7.98 1.13
N THR A 64 9.20 -8.42 0.99
CA THR A 64 8.52 -8.57 -0.31
C THR A 64 7.22 -7.78 -0.40
N ILE A 65 7.07 -6.74 0.44
CA ILE A 65 5.84 -5.96 0.54
C ILE A 65 5.91 -4.83 -0.50
N PRO A 66 5.03 -4.83 -1.52
CA PRO A 66 5.04 -3.79 -2.52
C PRO A 66 4.56 -2.46 -1.94
N THR A 67 5.23 -1.36 -2.30
CA THR A 67 4.90 -0.01 -1.84
C THR A 67 5.22 1.02 -2.92
N VAL A 68 4.66 2.22 -2.81
CA VAL A 68 5.00 3.30 -3.74
C VAL A 68 6.47 3.67 -3.57
N ASN A 69 7.16 3.87 -4.69
CA ASN A 69 8.54 4.35 -4.65
C ASN A 69 8.57 5.80 -4.18
N HIS A 70 9.26 6.06 -3.07
CA HIS A 70 9.38 7.42 -2.54
C HIS A 70 10.30 8.29 -3.40
N ASN A 71 11.20 7.69 -4.18
CA ASN A 71 12.07 8.42 -5.10
C ASN A 71 11.36 8.68 -6.44
N LEU A 72 10.70 9.83 -6.58
CA LEU A 72 10.06 10.23 -7.85
C LEU A 72 11.06 10.63 -8.95
N HIS A 73 12.35 10.71 -8.62
CA HIS A 73 13.44 10.99 -9.56
C HIS A 73 14.20 9.73 -9.99
N ASP A 74 13.65 8.55 -9.71
CA ASP A 74 14.20 7.30 -10.20
C ASP A 74 14.37 7.35 -11.72
N LYS A 75 15.62 7.20 -12.17
CA LYS A 75 16.00 7.29 -13.59
C LYS A 75 15.36 6.18 -14.43
N GLU A 76 14.99 5.08 -13.78
CA GLU A 76 14.33 3.94 -14.41
C GLU A 76 12.80 4.13 -14.44
N GLY A 77 12.28 5.19 -13.81
CA GLY A 77 10.84 5.48 -13.78
C GLY A 77 10.03 4.49 -12.95
N ILE A 78 10.68 3.78 -12.02
CA ILE A 78 10.03 2.79 -11.16
C ILE A 78 9.11 3.52 -10.17
N LYS A 79 7.80 3.28 -10.27
CA LYS A 79 6.79 3.91 -9.39
C LYS A 79 6.41 3.06 -8.18
N VAL A 80 6.70 1.76 -8.21
CA VAL A 80 6.37 0.80 -7.15
C VAL A 80 7.59 -0.07 -6.90
N LEU A 81 8.04 -0.10 -5.64
CA LEU A 81 9.06 -1.04 -5.17
C LEU A 81 8.38 -2.35 -4.79
N MET A 82 9.06 -3.48 -5.00
CA MET A 82 8.60 -4.80 -4.56
C MET A 82 9.01 -5.12 -3.11
N TYR A 83 9.49 -4.12 -2.38
CA TYR A 83 9.89 -4.19 -0.99
C TYR A 83 9.62 -2.83 -0.33
N ALA A 84 9.29 -2.85 0.96
CA ALA A 84 9.21 -1.67 1.80
C ALA A 84 10.63 -1.15 2.09
N PRO A 85 10.96 0.10 1.71
CA PRO A 85 12.29 0.65 1.94
C PRO A 85 12.50 0.99 3.41
N ASN A 86 13.76 1.06 3.81
CA ASN A 86 14.14 1.66 5.08
C ASN A 86 14.03 3.17 4.98
N ASP A 87 13.28 3.77 5.90
CA ASP A 87 12.95 5.19 5.88
C ASP A 87 13.03 5.77 7.30
N PRO A 88 14.20 5.71 7.96
CA PRO A 88 14.33 6.08 9.37
C PRO A 88 13.99 7.55 9.59
N LEU A 89 13.37 7.85 10.73
CA LEU A 89 13.16 9.24 11.15
C LEU A 89 14.50 9.85 11.59
N PRO A 90 14.69 11.18 11.44
CA PRO A 90 15.78 11.88 12.10
C PRO A 90 15.70 11.71 13.63
N THR A 91 16.78 12.01 14.33
CA THR A 91 16.88 11.83 15.79
C THR A 91 17.22 13.12 16.53
N ASP A 92 17.06 14.27 15.87
CA ASP A 92 17.40 15.58 16.42
C ASP A 92 16.45 15.99 17.55
N TYR A 93 15.17 15.64 17.43
CA TYR A 93 14.19 15.80 18.49
C TYR A 93 14.08 14.52 19.34
N PHE A 94 13.70 14.69 20.61
CA PHE A 94 13.43 13.56 21.49
C PHE A 94 12.17 12.77 21.08
N GLY A 95 11.12 13.48 20.65
CA GLY A 95 9.82 12.88 20.36
C GLY A 95 9.68 12.41 18.92
N PHE A 96 9.15 11.19 18.75
CA PHE A 96 8.79 10.60 17.47
C PHE A 96 7.99 11.54 16.55
N THR A 97 6.99 12.23 17.11
CA THR A 97 6.13 13.16 16.38
C THR A 97 6.91 14.33 15.77
N MET A 98 7.85 14.92 16.51
CA MET A 98 8.64 16.05 16.01
C MET A 98 9.64 15.59 14.95
N ASN A 99 10.27 14.43 15.12
CA ASN A 99 11.13 13.85 14.09
C ASN A 99 10.36 13.51 12.80
N MET A 100 9.08 13.10 12.92
CA MET A 100 8.22 12.89 11.76
C MET A 100 7.88 14.20 11.04
N ILE A 101 7.52 15.24 11.79
CA ILE A 101 7.27 16.57 11.23
C ILE A 101 8.52 17.10 10.53
N ASP A 102 9.68 17.00 11.18
CA ASP A 102 10.97 17.45 10.64
C ASP A 102 11.27 16.76 9.31
N LYS A 103 11.14 15.43 9.27
CA LYS A 103 11.32 14.67 8.03
C LYS A 103 10.39 15.15 6.92
N ILE A 104 9.10 15.32 7.19
CA ILE A 104 8.13 15.75 6.17
C ILE A 104 8.47 17.15 5.66
N LEU A 105 8.72 18.10 6.56
CA LEU A 105 9.01 19.48 6.20
C LEU A 105 10.36 19.62 5.47
N ALA A 106 11.34 18.76 5.77
CA ALA A 106 12.61 18.71 5.06
C ALA A 106 12.47 18.32 3.58
N MET A 107 11.38 17.66 3.18
CA MET A 107 11.11 17.26 1.77
C MET A 107 10.20 18.24 1.02
N VAL A 108 9.60 19.23 1.70
CA VAL A 108 8.71 20.19 1.05
C VAL A 108 9.47 20.96 -0.04
N GLY A 109 8.94 20.91 -1.27
CA GLY A 109 9.55 21.53 -2.44
C GLY A 109 10.63 20.68 -3.14
N LYS A 110 11.02 19.53 -2.59
CA LYS A 110 12.02 18.62 -3.19
C LYS A 110 11.38 17.49 -4.02
N SER A 111 10.10 17.18 -3.80
CA SER A 111 9.29 16.22 -4.60
C SER A 111 9.83 14.77 -4.59
N ASP A 112 10.51 14.37 -3.55
CA ASP A 112 11.21 13.08 -3.37
C ASP A 112 10.69 12.30 -2.15
N ASP A 113 9.43 12.51 -1.80
CA ASP A 113 8.73 11.86 -0.68
C ASP A 113 7.66 10.86 -1.13
N GLY A 114 7.69 10.45 -2.40
CA GLY A 114 6.70 9.54 -3.01
C GLY A 114 5.35 10.17 -3.29
N LEU A 115 5.15 11.42 -2.84
CA LEU A 115 3.94 12.18 -3.04
C LEU A 115 4.19 13.20 -4.14
N GLY A 116 3.35 13.19 -5.17
CA GLY A 116 3.53 14.07 -6.32
C GLY A 116 3.49 15.56 -5.95
N LYS A 117 3.95 16.40 -6.88
CA LYS A 117 3.98 17.88 -6.75
C LYS A 117 2.63 18.52 -6.41
N HIS A 118 1.53 17.79 -6.60
CA HIS A 118 0.19 18.29 -6.36
C HIS A 118 -0.16 18.37 -4.88
N TRP A 119 0.53 17.64 -4.02
CA TRP A 119 0.26 17.65 -2.58
C TRP A 119 0.75 18.95 -1.92
N SER A 120 0.06 19.45 -0.91
CA SER A 120 0.52 20.54 -0.05
C SER A 120 1.31 20.02 1.17
N SER A 121 1.96 20.90 1.93
CA SER A 121 2.64 20.50 3.17
C SER A 121 1.66 19.95 4.22
N THR A 122 0.46 20.54 4.33
CA THR A 122 -0.59 20.08 5.24
C THR A 122 -1.09 18.70 4.85
N GLU A 123 -1.27 18.45 3.55
CA GLU A 123 -1.73 17.17 3.01
C GLU A 123 -0.71 16.06 3.28
N ARG A 124 0.60 16.36 3.12
CA ARG A 124 1.70 15.43 3.45
C ARG A 124 1.73 15.08 4.94
N LEU A 125 1.57 16.08 5.80
CA LEU A 125 1.48 15.88 7.25
C LEU A 125 0.33 14.93 7.58
N VAL A 126 -0.88 15.25 7.11
CA VAL A 126 -2.07 14.44 7.36
C VAL A 126 -1.89 13.01 6.86
N HIS A 127 -1.35 12.82 5.65
CA HIS A 127 -1.14 11.48 5.11
C HIS A 127 -0.12 10.67 5.90
N LYS A 128 1.04 11.23 6.28
CA LYS A 128 2.02 10.48 7.08
C LYS A 128 1.45 10.10 8.44
N PHE A 129 0.75 11.02 9.12
CA PHE A 129 0.11 10.72 10.40
C PHE A 129 -1.02 9.68 10.26
N HIS A 130 -1.81 9.75 9.19
CA HIS A 130 -2.83 8.74 8.87
C HIS A 130 -2.25 7.35 8.71
N MET A 131 -1.19 7.20 7.92
CA MET A 131 -0.57 5.89 7.71
C MET A 131 -0.07 5.29 9.03
N TRP A 132 0.53 6.11 9.90
CA TRP A 132 0.98 5.67 11.21
C TRP A 132 -0.15 5.32 12.16
N ASP A 133 -1.23 6.12 12.20
CA ASP A 133 -2.43 5.79 12.98
C ASP A 133 -3.05 4.46 12.52
N LEU A 134 -3.18 4.28 11.20
CA LEU A 134 -3.67 3.05 10.60
C LEU A 134 -2.79 1.85 10.98
N TRP A 135 -1.46 1.96 10.92
CA TRP A 135 -0.57 0.87 11.28
C TRP A 135 -0.63 0.52 12.77
N LEU A 136 -0.75 1.51 13.66
CA LEU A 136 -0.97 1.26 15.09
C LEU A 136 -2.32 0.56 15.34
N ARG A 137 -3.37 0.97 14.61
CA ARG A 137 -4.65 0.26 14.66
C ARG A 137 -4.51 -1.18 14.18
N LEU A 138 -3.86 -1.40 13.04
CA LEU A 138 -3.64 -2.73 12.48
C LEU A 138 -2.76 -3.61 13.36
N GLN A 139 -1.80 -3.04 14.10
CA GLN A 139 -0.99 -3.79 15.08
C GLN A 139 -1.89 -4.47 16.12
N LYS A 140 -2.88 -3.72 16.64
CA LYS A 140 -3.89 -4.28 17.55
C LYS A 140 -4.68 -5.40 16.87
N GLU A 141 -5.20 -5.17 15.67
CA GLU A 141 -5.98 -6.19 14.92
C GLU A 141 -5.15 -7.46 14.66
N VAL A 142 -3.88 -7.32 14.26
CA VAL A 142 -2.95 -8.45 14.07
C VAL A 142 -2.75 -9.26 15.35
N SER A 143 -2.60 -8.57 16.49
CA SER A 143 -2.44 -9.24 17.78
C SER A 143 -3.69 -10.04 18.16
N GLU A 144 -4.87 -9.54 17.84
CA GLU A 144 -6.18 -10.11 18.16
C GLU A 144 -6.68 -11.17 17.17
N LEU A 145 -6.05 -11.32 16.00
CA LEU A 145 -6.39 -12.37 15.02
C LEU A 145 -6.47 -13.74 15.70
N SER A 146 -7.66 -14.35 15.67
CA SER A 146 -7.94 -15.67 16.22
C SER A 146 -9.00 -16.40 15.37
N PRO A 147 -8.67 -17.53 14.74
CA PRO A 147 -7.36 -18.17 14.71
C PRO A 147 -6.35 -17.36 13.88
N LYS A 148 -5.04 -17.60 14.10
CA LYS A 148 -4.02 -17.04 13.20
C LYS A 148 -4.16 -17.65 11.79
N PRO A 149 -3.91 -16.88 10.72
CA PRO A 149 -3.96 -17.37 9.35
C PRO A 149 -3.11 -18.62 9.14
N SER A 150 -3.65 -19.61 8.41
CA SER A 150 -2.89 -20.81 8.06
C SER A 150 -1.83 -20.50 6.99
N SER A 151 -0.82 -21.38 6.86
CA SER A 151 0.20 -21.24 5.80
C SER A 151 -0.40 -21.21 4.38
N ALA A 152 -1.54 -21.88 4.16
CA ALA A 152 -2.25 -21.84 2.89
C ALA A 152 -2.86 -20.46 2.61
N VAL A 153 -3.46 -19.84 3.63
CA VAL A 153 -3.99 -18.47 3.55
C VAL A 153 -2.84 -17.49 3.31
N CYS A 154 -1.74 -17.60 4.08
CA CYS A 154 -0.58 -16.74 3.90
C CYS A 154 0.03 -16.84 2.50
N LYS A 155 0.17 -18.05 1.96
CA LYS A 155 0.64 -18.24 0.58
C LYS A 155 -0.24 -17.50 -0.44
N CYS A 156 -1.55 -17.48 -0.23
CA CYS A 156 -2.49 -16.84 -1.16
C CYS A 156 -2.58 -15.31 -0.99
N VAL A 157 -2.49 -14.81 0.24
CA VAL A 157 -2.58 -13.36 0.50
C VAL A 157 -1.28 -12.63 0.11
N LEU A 158 -0.14 -13.33 0.17
CA LEU A 158 1.16 -12.80 -0.25
C LEU A 158 1.40 -12.89 -1.76
N ASP A 159 0.59 -13.64 -2.51
CA ASP A 159 0.60 -13.63 -3.98
C ASP A 159 -0.07 -12.37 -4.53
N VAL A 160 0.58 -11.22 -4.28
CA VAL A 160 0.09 -9.87 -4.60
C VAL A 160 -0.13 -9.63 -6.09
N GLN A 161 0.55 -10.40 -6.94
CA GLN A 161 0.39 -10.34 -8.39
C GLN A 161 -0.95 -10.94 -8.81
N SER A 162 -1.28 -12.12 -8.28
CA SER A 162 -2.50 -12.83 -8.66
C SER A 162 -3.75 -12.33 -7.95
N ASN A 163 -3.63 -11.80 -6.73
CA ASN A 163 -4.78 -11.34 -5.94
C ASN A 163 -5.14 -9.86 -6.16
N GLY A 164 -4.39 -9.15 -7.02
CA GLY A 164 -4.70 -7.79 -7.43
C GLY A 164 -4.19 -6.67 -6.51
N VAL A 165 -3.54 -7.01 -5.39
CA VAL A 165 -2.94 -6.01 -4.47
C VAL A 165 -1.88 -5.18 -5.20
N LEU A 166 -0.97 -5.81 -5.95
CA LEU A 166 0.08 -5.08 -6.67
C LEU A 166 -0.51 -4.10 -7.68
N LYS A 167 -1.54 -4.51 -8.41
CA LYS A 167 -2.25 -3.65 -9.37
C LYS A 167 -2.89 -2.44 -8.68
N ALA A 168 -3.44 -2.63 -7.48
CA ALA A 168 -4.01 -1.55 -6.69
C ALA A 168 -2.92 -0.57 -6.19
N VAL A 169 -1.76 -1.06 -5.74
CA VAL A 169 -0.61 -0.19 -5.39
C VAL A 169 -0.10 0.60 -6.61
N GLN A 170 0.00 -0.05 -7.78
CA GLN A 170 0.35 0.62 -9.04
C GLN A 170 -0.65 1.71 -9.42
N TRP A 171 -1.94 1.47 -9.20
CA TRP A 171 -2.98 2.47 -9.43
C TRP A 171 -2.78 3.69 -8.52
N ILE A 172 -2.48 3.51 -7.23
CA ILE A 172 -2.19 4.60 -6.29
C ILE A 172 -0.98 5.41 -6.76
N ALA A 173 0.11 4.72 -7.11
CA ALA A 173 1.33 5.37 -7.56
C ALA A 173 1.08 6.25 -8.81
N ALA A 174 0.28 5.77 -9.76
CA ALA A 174 -0.13 6.55 -10.93
C ALA A 174 -1.02 7.75 -10.56
N HIS A 175 -1.92 7.60 -9.58
CA HIS A 175 -2.83 8.68 -9.17
C HIS A 175 -2.13 9.79 -8.37
N TYR A 176 -1.02 9.50 -7.68
CA TYR A 176 -0.21 10.56 -7.05
C TYR A 176 0.36 11.56 -8.07
N GLU A 177 0.48 11.19 -9.34
CA GLU A 177 0.94 12.09 -10.40
C GLU A 177 -0.18 13.03 -10.90
N SER A 178 -1.43 12.60 -10.84
CA SER A 178 -2.58 13.38 -11.32
C SER A 178 -3.27 14.17 -10.20
N GLY A 179 -3.09 13.77 -8.93
CA GLY A 179 -3.72 14.44 -7.81
C GLY A 179 -3.36 13.87 -6.45
N THR A 180 -4.32 13.96 -5.53
CA THR A 180 -4.17 13.58 -4.12
C THR A 180 -5.10 12.40 -3.79
N PRO A 181 -4.82 11.19 -4.30
CA PRO A 181 -5.54 10.00 -3.88
C PRO A 181 -5.21 9.72 -2.41
N ILE A 182 -6.19 9.91 -1.53
CA ILE A 182 -6.08 9.51 -0.12
C ILE A 182 -6.65 8.10 0.07
N THR A 183 -7.60 7.75 -0.78
CA THR A 183 -8.27 6.46 -0.87
C THR A 183 -8.15 5.95 -2.31
N LEU A 184 -8.44 4.67 -2.55
CA LEU A 184 -8.58 4.14 -3.92
C LEU A 184 -9.99 4.38 -4.47
N LEU A 185 -10.58 5.51 -4.09
CA LEU A 185 -11.85 5.99 -4.63
C LEU A 185 -11.49 6.94 -5.75
N ASP A 186 -11.84 6.58 -6.98
CA ASP A 186 -11.62 7.38 -8.18
C ASP A 186 -12.55 8.61 -8.17
N ARG A 187 -12.24 9.59 -7.31
CA ARG A 187 -13.01 10.80 -7.11
C ARG A 187 -12.12 12.02 -6.83
N PRO A 188 -12.56 13.24 -7.20
CA PRO A 188 -11.85 14.46 -6.85
C PRO A 188 -11.78 14.65 -5.34
N VAL A 189 -10.58 14.94 -4.83
CA VAL A 189 -10.33 15.28 -3.43
C VAL A 189 -10.06 16.80 -3.34
N PRO A 190 -10.80 17.56 -2.51
CA PRO A 190 -10.57 18.99 -2.35
C PRO A 190 -9.22 19.24 -1.65
N LYS A 191 -8.62 20.41 -1.93
CA LYS A 191 -7.41 20.84 -1.22
C LYS A 191 -7.68 21.05 0.26
N LEU A 192 -6.78 20.54 1.09
CA LEU A 192 -6.88 20.69 2.54
C LEU A 192 -6.39 22.07 2.98
N VAL A 193 -7.34 22.99 3.16
CA VAL A 193 -7.05 24.41 3.46
C VAL A 193 -7.87 24.97 4.62
N ASP A 194 -8.91 24.26 5.05
CA ASP A 194 -9.85 24.70 6.08
C ASP A 194 -10.56 23.52 6.76
N SER A 195 -11.45 23.80 7.71
CA SER A 195 -12.21 22.76 8.42
C SER A 195 -13.22 22.01 7.54
N VAL A 196 -13.74 22.65 6.49
CA VAL A 196 -14.72 22.04 5.57
C VAL A 196 -14.04 20.97 4.71
N SER A 197 -12.89 21.31 4.13
CA SER A 197 -12.03 20.35 3.43
C SER A 197 -11.50 19.26 4.37
N TRP A 198 -11.20 19.59 5.63
CA TRP A 198 -10.84 18.58 6.63
C TRP A 198 -11.96 17.55 6.88
N ASP A 199 -13.23 17.96 6.97
CA ASP A 199 -14.31 17.00 7.18
C ASP A 199 -14.45 16.01 6.03
N PHE A 200 -14.21 16.45 4.78
CA PHE A 200 -14.11 15.55 3.63
C PHE A 200 -12.93 14.58 3.81
N TRP A 201 -11.74 15.10 4.07
CA TRP A 201 -10.52 14.30 4.24
C TRP A 201 -10.68 13.27 5.34
N LYS A 202 -11.19 13.65 6.51
CA LYS A 202 -11.43 12.75 7.64
C LYS A 202 -12.33 11.57 7.25
N ASN A 203 -13.41 11.84 6.53
CA ASN A 203 -14.31 10.78 6.06
C ASN A 203 -13.62 9.84 5.05
N ASP A 204 -12.80 10.39 4.16
CA ASP A 204 -12.01 9.60 3.21
C ASP A 204 -10.96 8.74 3.92
N LEU A 205 -10.17 9.32 4.82
CA LEU A 205 -9.15 8.63 5.60
C LEU A 205 -9.76 7.46 6.40
N LEU A 206 -10.94 7.67 7.01
CA LEU A 206 -11.64 6.64 7.78
C LEU A 206 -12.34 5.57 6.91
N HIS A 207 -12.35 5.69 5.58
CA HIS A 207 -13.05 4.75 4.70
C HIS A 207 -12.59 3.30 4.88
N TYR A 208 -11.30 3.08 5.16
CA TYR A 208 -10.71 1.75 5.36
C TYR A 208 -10.58 1.33 6.82
N TYR A 209 -11.25 2.04 7.75
CA TYR A 209 -11.29 1.70 9.18
C TYR A 209 -12.47 0.77 9.52
N THR A 210 -13.12 0.20 8.50
CA THR A 210 -14.16 -0.80 8.69
C THR A 210 -13.56 -2.12 9.20
N PRO A 211 -14.33 -2.92 9.98
CA PRO A 211 -13.85 -4.22 10.46
C PRO A 211 -13.32 -5.12 9.34
N GLU A 212 -13.97 -5.13 8.17
CA GLU A 212 -13.57 -5.96 7.04
C GLU A 212 -12.23 -5.50 6.43
N ALA A 213 -12.05 -4.20 6.20
CA ALA A 213 -10.82 -3.68 5.61
C ALA A 213 -9.62 -3.83 6.57
N LEU A 214 -9.87 -3.61 7.87
CA LEU A 214 -8.88 -3.84 8.92
C LEU A 214 -8.50 -5.32 9.04
N HIS A 215 -9.47 -6.23 8.96
CA HIS A 215 -9.21 -7.69 8.95
C HIS A 215 -8.38 -8.10 7.74
N ASP A 216 -8.72 -7.61 6.53
CA ASP A 216 -7.98 -7.89 5.30
C ASP A 216 -6.50 -7.50 5.43
N ALA A 217 -6.24 -6.27 5.87
CA ALA A 217 -4.90 -5.73 6.05
C ALA A 217 -4.15 -6.44 7.20
N ALA A 218 -4.83 -6.77 8.31
CA ALA A 218 -4.22 -7.47 9.43
C ALA A 218 -3.78 -8.89 9.04
N VAL A 219 -4.61 -9.65 8.31
CA VAL A 219 -4.23 -10.97 7.81
C VAL A 219 -3.00 -10.88 6.91
N TYR A 220 -2.97 -9.91 6.00
CA TYR A 220 -1.81 -9.68 5.14
C TYR A 220 -0.55 -9.37 5.94
N LEU A 221 -0.60 -8.39 6.84
CA LEU A 221 0.55 -7.94 7.62
C LEU A 221 1.07 -9.04 8.53
N HIS A 222 0.19 -9.81 9.19
CA HIS A 222 0.60 -10.99 9.94
C HIS A 222 1.39 -11.97 9.06
N CYS A 223 0.84 -12.34 7.91
CA CYS A 223 1.49 -13.28 7.01
C CYS A 223 2.81 -12.74 6.45
N ALA A 224 2.90 -11.44 6.20
CA ALA A 224 4.08 -10.79 5.64
C ALA A 224 5.22 -10.63 6.66
N THR A 225 4.90 -10.61 7.97
CA THR A 225 5.90 -10.35 9.01
C THR A 225 6.17 -11.50 9.98
N LYS A 226 5.41 -12.60 9.93
CA LYS A 226 5.55 -13.71 10.90
C LYS A 226 6.89 -14.45 10.87
N ASP A 227 7.67 -14.35 9.79
CA ASP A 227 8.89 -15.15 9.57
C ASP A 227 10.20 -14.33 9.52
N PHE A 228 10.21 -13.06 9.99
CA PHE A 228 11.45 -12.28 10.14
C PHE A 228 12.31 -12.72 11.32
#